data_AF-A0A1M6WVU8-F1
#
_entry.id   AF-A0A1M6WVU8-F1
#
_cell.length_a   1.000
_cell.length_b   1.000
_cell.length_c   1.000
_cell.angle_alpha   90.00
_cell.angle_beta   90.00
_cell.angle_gamma   90.00
#
_symmetry.space_group_name_H-M   'P 1'
#
loop_
_entity.id
_entity.type
_entity.pdbx_description
1 polymer ?
#
loop_
_entity_poly.entity_id
_entity_poly.type
_entity_poly.pdbx_seq_one_letter_code
_entity_poly.pdbx_strand_id
1 'polypeptide(L)' 'MREEVKAALEQVRPFLQRDGGDVELVDVDETSGIVKVKLKGACGG' A
#
# COMPACT_ATOMS: atom_id res chain seq x y z
N MET A 1 -3.50 13.35 -5.15
CA MET A 1 -2.43 12.39 -4.78
C MET A 1 -2.98 11.01 -4.37
N ARG A 2 -4.09 10.93 -3.62
CA ARG A 2 -4.61 9.64 -3.11
C ARG A 2 -4.95 8.60 -4.19
N GLU A 3 -5.59 9.01 -5.28
CA GLU A 3 -5.96 8.12 -6.39
C GLU A 3 -4.71 7.54 -7.10
N GLU A 4 -3.68 8.36 -7.28
CA GLU A 4 -2.41 7.97 -7.90
C GLU A 4 -1.65 6.97 -7.03
N VAL A 5 -1.59 7.22 -5.71
CA VAL A 5 -1.04 6.28 -4.73
C VAL A 5 -1.80 4.96 -4.77
N LYS A 6 -3.13 5.00 -4.84
CA LYS A 6 -3.96 3.79 -4.93
C LYS A 6 -3.66 3.01 -6.22
N ALA A 7 -3.60 3.68 -7.37
CA ALA A 7 -3.26 3.03 -8.64
C ALA A 7 -1.87 2.37 -8.59
N ALA A 8 -0.87 3.05 -8.03
CA ALA A 8 0.46 2.48 -7.85
C ALA A 8 0.45 1.24 -6.92
N LEU A 9 -0.29 1.30 -5.80
CA LEU A 9 -0.42 0.15 -4.90
C LEU A 9 -1.10 -1.04 -5.59
N GLU A 10 -2.13 -0.82 -6.40
CA GLU A 10 -2.79 -1.90 -7.17
C GLU A 10 -1.84 -2.59 -8.16
N GLN A 11 -0.85 -1.88 -8.70
CA GLN A 11 0.16 -2.49 -9.57
C GLN A 11 1.17 -3.38 -8.80
N VAL A 12 1.42 -3.07 -7.52
CA VAL A 12 2.40 -3.78 -6.69
C VAL A 12 1.76 -4.95 -5.92
N ARG A 13 0.48 -4.85 -5.57
CA ARG A 13 -0.27 -5.89 -4.84
C ARG A 13 -0.11 -7.31 -5.40
N PRO A 14 -0.17 -7.57 -6.72
CA PRO A 14 -0.05 -8.92 -7.25
C PRO A 14 1.30 -9.58 -6.90
N PHE A 15 2.37 -8.79 -6.79
CA PHE A 15 3.68 -9.28 -6.40
C PHE A 15 3.70 -9.61 -4.91
N LEU A 16 3.23 -8.69 -4.06
CA LEU A 16 3.12 -8.91 -2.61
C LEU A 16 2.26 -10.14 -2.28
N GLN A 17 1.15 -10.32 -2.97
CA GLN A 17 0.24 -11.46 -2.80
C GLN A 17 0.86 -12.78 -3.24
N ARG A 18 1.69 -12.79 -4.28
CA ARG A 18 2.47 -13.98 -4.68
C ARG A 18 3.45 -14.41 -3.59
N ASP A 19 4.02 -13.45 -2.86
CA ASP A 19 4.90 -13.68 -1.72
C ASP A 19 4.13 -13.91 -0.40
N GLY A 20 2.79 -14.00 -0.45
CA GLY A 20 1.92 -14.28 0.70
C GLY A 20 1.61 -13.07 1.59
N GLY A 21 1.95 -11.85 1.15
CA GLY A 21 1.65 -10.59 1.82
C GLY A 21 0.58 -9.76 1.12
N ASP A 22 0.23 -8.62 1.70
CA ASP A 22 -0.63 -7.61 1.07
C ASP A 22 -0.39 -6.24 1.72
N VAL A 23 -0.90 -5.17 1.10
CA VAL A 23 -0.78 -3.81 1.60
C VAL A 23 -2.11 -3.06 1.49
N GLU A 24 -2.45 -2.29 2.51
CA GLU A 24 -3.63 -1.44 2.53
C GLU A 24 -3.26 0.02 2.77
N LEU A 25 -3.83 0.91 1.97
CA LEU A 25 -3.66 2.36 2.15
C LEU A 25 -4.51 2.82 3.33
N VAL A 26 -3.86 3.35 4.36
CA VAL A 26 -4.52 3.87 5.57
C VAL A 26 -4.81 5.36 5.42
N ASP A 27 -3.82 6.12 4.98
CA ASP A 27 -3.91 7.59 4.94
C ASP A 27 -2.93 8.17 3.92
N VAL A 28 -3.27 9.34 3.37
CA VAL A 28 -2.39 10.13 2.51
C VAL A 28 -2.49 11.57 2.98
N ASP A 29 -1.42 12.03 3.63
CA ASP A 29 -1.31 13.43 4.03
C ASP A 29 -0.77 14.23 2.85
N GLU A 30 -1.67 14.91 2.12
CA GLU A 30 -1.31 15.65 0.90
C GLU A 30 -0.51 16.94 1.21
N THR A 31 -0.49 17.39 2.47
CA THR A 31 0.24 18.61 2.87
C THR A 31 1.72 18.31 3.15
N SER A 32 2.00 17.17 3.77
CA SER A 32 3.36 16.69 4.08
C SER A 32 3.91 15.70 3.05
N GLY A 33 3.05 15.15 2.18
CA GLY A 33 3.39 14.10 1.21
C GLY A 33 3.60 12.72 1.84
N ILE A 34 3.21 12.53 3.12
CA ILE A 34 3.41 11.28 3.84
C ILE A 34 2.26 10.31 3.57
N VAL A 35 2.59 9.09 3.14
CA VAL A 35 1.64 8.01 2.92
C VAL A 35 1.75 6.98 4.03
N LYS A 36 0.63 6.67 4.68
CA LYS A 36 0.57 5.60 5.70
C LYS A 36 -0.09 4.38 5.10
N VAL A 37 0.58 3.24 5.23
CA VAL A 37 0.08 1.94 4.80
C VAL A 37 0.11 0.93 5.93
N LYS A 38 -0.75 -0.07 5.84
CA LYS A 38 -0.77 -1.23 6.73
C LYS A 38 -0.38 -2.46 5.93
N LEU A 39 0.70 -3.12 6.35
CA LEU A 39 1.11 -4.40 5.79
C LEU A 39 0.24 -5.51 6.37
N LYS A 40 -0.06 -6.51 5.55
CA LYS A 40 -0.89 -7.68 5.89
C LYS A 40 -0.20 -8.97 5.41
N GLY A 41 -0.64 -10.11 5.95
CA GLY A 41 -0.10 -11.42 5.59
C GLY A 41 1.37 -11.58 6.00
N ALA A 42 2.15 -12.28 5.17
CA ALA A 42 3.58 -12.51 5.39
C ALA A 42 4.43 -11.23 5.43
N CYS A 43 3.91 -10.09 4.97
CA CYS A 43 4.58 -8.79 5.08
C CYS A 43 4.45 -8.12 6.46
N GLY A 44 3.57 -8.62 7.34
CA GLY A 44 3.29 -8.04 8.66
C GLY A 44 3.57 -8.98 9.83
N GLY A 45 4.34 -10.05 9.59
CA GLY A 45 4.82 -10.99 10.62
C GLY A 45 6.07 -10.51 11.33
#